data_AF-A0A662UWM3-F1
#
_entry.id   AF-A0A662UWM3-F1
#
_cell.length_a   1.000
_cell.length_b   1.000
_cell.length_c   1.000
_cell.angle_alpha   90.00
_cell.angle_beta   90.00
_cell.angle_gamma   90.00
#
_symmetry.space_group_name_H-M   'P 1'
#
loop_
_entity.id
_entity.type
_entity.pdbx_description
1 polymer ?
#
loop_
_entity_poly.entity_id
_entity_poly.type
_entity_poly.pdbx_seq_one_letter_code
_entity_poly.pdbx_strand_id
1 'polypeptide(L)'
;MKNKIDEYINKITKLSEEKRSWLLKALRFWNRGSTEPDNIDKFIDYYIAFEIFVNRVIGGKSIHELEQQYNIKLTFNGHPVNIIRAAILHGSHKKKLLIDEAIKIADKHAEEFGKNLWLLIQRYLSQTY
;
A
#
# COMPACT_ATOMS: atom_id res chain seq x y z
N MET A 1 0.15 -20.54 15.05
CA MET A 1 -0.72 -19.61 14.29
C MET A 1 -1.59 -18.73 15.20
N LYS A 2 -2.34 -19.29 16.17
CA LYS A 2 -3.14 -18.50 17.14
C LYS A 2 -2.38 -17.32 17.78
N ASN A 3 -1.21 -17.58 18.36
CA ASN A 3 -0.44 -16.54 19.07
C ASN A 3 -0.08 -15.30 18.24
N LYS A 4 0.17 -15.42 16.91
CA LYS A 4 0.50 -14.27 16.06
C LYS A 4 -0.72 -13.43 15.70
N ILE A 5 -1.86 -14.08 15.49
CA ILE A 5 -3.12 -13.38 15.22
C ILE A 5 -3.53 -12.60 16.46
N ASP A 6 -3.46 -13.24 17.64
CA ASP A 6 -3.75 -12.60 18.92
C ASP A 6 -2.82 -11.41 19.19
N GLU A 7 -1.54 -11.53 18.84
CA GLU A 7 -0.57 -10.41 18.91
C GLU A 7 -0.99 -9.22 18.03
N TYR A 8 -1.37 -9.46 16.77
CA TYR A 8 -1.84 -8.39 15.89
C TYR A 8 -3.15 -7.78 16.35
N ILE A 9 -4.10 -8.59 16.83
CA ILE A 9 -5.35 -8.09 17.42
C ILE A 9 -5.01 -7.16 18.59
N ASN A 10 -4.13 -7.57 19.50
CA ASN A 10 -3.70 -6.76 20.64
C ASN A 10 -3.00 -5.46 20.21
N LYS A 11 -2.18 -5.48 19.15
CA LYS A 11 -1.56 -4.25 18.60
C LYS A 11 -2.60 -3.31 18.00
N ILE A 12 -3.58 -3.86 17.27
CA ILE A 12 -4.65 -3.09 16.64
C ILE A 12 -5.60 -2.49 17.68
N THR A 13 -5.89 -3.19 18.78
CA THR A 13 -6.77 -2.68 19.84
C THR A 13 -6.15 -1.52 20.63
N LYS A 14 -4.83 -1.40 20.64
CA LYS A 14 -4.11 -0.26 21.25
C LYS A 14 -4.16 1.02 20.42
N LEU A 15 -4.49 0.94 19.13
CA LEU A 15 -4.69 2.13 18.29
C LEU A 15 -5.90 2.93 18.75
N SER A 16 -5.90 4.24 18.50
CA SER A 16 -7.10 5.05 18.66
C SER A 16 -8.25 4.50 17.79
N GLU A 17 -9.49 4.72 18.22
CA GLU A 17 -10.67 4.23 17.50
C GLU A 17 -10.68 4.67 16.04
N GLU A 18 -10.34 5.94 15.78
CA GLU A 18 -10.23 6.48 14.43
C GLU A 18 -9.16 5.75 13.60
N LYS A 19 -7.92 5.63 14.11
CA LYS A 19 -6.84 4.95 13.39
C LYS A 19 -7.16 3.48 13.13
N ARG A 20 -7.79 2.81 14.10
CA ARG A 20 -8.24 1.42 13.97
C ARG A 20 -9.27 1.27 12.86
N SER A 21 -10.27 2.16 12.80
CA SER A 21 -11.28 2.16 11.73
C SER A 21 -10.65 2.32 10.34
N TRP A 22 -9.73 3.27 10.19
CA TRP A 22 -9.02 3.47 8.93
C TRP A 22 -8.10 2.32 8.55
N LEU A 23 -7.42 1.70 9.52
CA LEU A 23 -6.62 0.49 9.29
C LEU A 23 -7.50 -0.66 8.79
N LEU A 24 -8.64 -0.92 9.42
CA LEU A 24 -9.56 -1.98 8.96
C LEU A 24 -10.05 -1.71 7.54
N LYS A 25 -10.30 -0.45 7.19
CA LYS A 25 -10.67 -0.05 5.82
C LYS A 25 -9.51 -0.31 4.84
N ALA A 26 -8.28 0.04 5.19
CA ALA A 26 -7.11 -0.25 4.37
C ALA A 26 -6.93 -1.77 4.16
N LEU A 27 -7.08 -2.57 5.23
CA LEU A 27 -7.01 -4.03 5.17
C LEU A 27 -8.08 -4.64 4.27
N ARG A 28 -9.30 -4.07 4.25
CA ARG A 28 -10.36 -4.51 3.34
C ARG A 28 -9.97 -4.35 1.87
N PHE A 29 -9.37 -3.22 1.49
CA PHE A 29 -8.89 -3.01 0.12
C PHE A 29 -7.67 -3.87 -0.20
N TRP A 30 -6.75 -4.04 0.77
CA TRP A 30 -5.62 -4.96 0.59
C TRP A 30 -6.11 -6.39 0.34
N ASN A 31 -7.11 -6.86 1.11
CA ASN A 31 -7.70 -8.17 0.90
C ASN A 31 -8.36 -8.27 -0.49
N ARG A 32 -9.09 -7.23 -0.92
CA ARG A 32 -9.68 -7.19 -2.27
C ARG A 32 -8.62 -7.36 -3.36
N GLY A 33 -7.52 -6.59 -3.29
CA GLY A 33 -6.39 -6.74 -4.21
C GLY A 33 -5.74 -8.13 -4.17
N SER A 34 -5.63 -8.75 -2.99
CA SER A 34 -5.08 -10.11 -2.87
C SER A 34 -5.90 -11.20 -3.55
N THR A 35 -7.19 -10.94 -3.79
CA THR A 35 -8.10 -11.85 -4.49
C THR A 35 -8.39 -11.45 -5.93
N GLU A 36 -7.88 -10.31 -6.39
CA GLU A 36 -8.13 -9.78 -7.73
C GLU A 36 -7.26 -10.51 -8.77
N PRO A 37 -7.85 -11.18 -9.79
CA PRO A 37 -7.09 -11.84 -10.84
C PRO A 37 -6.39 -10.87 -11.80
N ASP A 38 -6.97 -9.70 -12.10
CA ASP A 38 -6.34 -8.71 -13.00
C ASP A 38 -5.26 -7.91 -12.25
N ASN A 39 -4.03 -7.89 -12.78
CA ASN A 39 -2.93 -7.25 -12.06
C ASN A 39 -3.05 -5.72 -12.03
N ILE A 40 -3.75 -5.09 -12.98
CA ILE A 40 -3.95 -3.64 -12.98
C ILE A 40 -4.96 -3.28 -11.90
N ASP A 41 -6.11 -3.95 -11.87
CA ASP A 41 -7.12 -3.73 -10.83
C ASP A 41 -6.56 -4.08 -9.43
N LYS A 42 -5.78 -5.15 -9.32
CA LYS A 42 -5.02 -5.51 -8.12
C LYS A 42 -4.10 -4.39 -7.66
N PHE A 43 -3.33 -3.82 -8.59
CA PHE A 43 -2.43 -2.70 -8.29
C PHE A 43 -3.21 -1.49 -7.77
N ILE A 44 -4.34 -1.16 -8.39
CA ILE A 44 -5.21 -0.06 -7.98
C ILE A 44 -5.80 -0.31 -6.59
N ASP A 45 -6.23 -1.53 -6.29
CA ASP A 45 -6.72 -1.91 -4.96
C ASP A 45 -5.67 -1.77 -3.87
N TYR A 46 -4.45 -2.25 -4.13
CA TYR A 46 -3.34 -2.03 -3.22
C TYR A 46 -2.99 -0.56 -3.08
N TYR A 47 -3.12 0.24 -4.15
CA TYR A 47 -2.88 1.67 -4.06
C TYR A 47 -3.91 2.38 -3.18
N ILE A 48 -5.19 2.00 -3.27
CA ILE A 48 -6.24 2.55 -2.40
C ILE A 48 -5.95 2.18 -0.94
N ALA A 49 -5.57 0.92 -0.68
CA ALA A 49 -5.17 0.49 0.66
C ALA A 49 -3.97 1.28 1.19
N PHE A 50 -2.95 1.48 0.36
CA PHE A 50 -1.76 2.29 0.66
C PHE A 50 -2.13 3.73 1.01
N GLU A 51 -2.93 4.39 0.18
CA GLU A 51 -3.31 5.80 0.36
C GLU A 51 -4.09 6.01 1.66
N ILE A 52 -5.05 5.12 1.96
CA ILE A 52 -5.79 5.15 3.22
C ILE A 52 -4.82 4.96 4.39
N PHE A 53 -3.97 3.94 4.35
CA PHE A 53 -3.08 3.60 5.45
C PHE A 53 -2.08 4.72 5.74
N VAL A 54 -1.39 5.23 4.71
CA VAL A 54 -0.40 6.28 4.87
C VAL A 54 -1.03 7.58 5.35
N ASN A 55 -2.13 8.02 4.74
CA ASN A 55 -2.70 9.33 5.05
C ASN A 55 -3.50 9.34 6.36
N ARG A 56 -4.18 8.24 6.70
CA ARG A 56 -5.10 8.20 7.85
C ARG A 56 -4.56 7.47 9.07
N VAL A 57 -3.61 6.54 8.90
CA VAL A 57 -3.05 5.76 10.03
C VAL A 57 -1.65 6.25 10.40
N ILE A 58 -0.76 6.36 9.41
CA ILE A 58 0.61 6.86 9.64
C ILE A 58 0.62 8.38 9.86
N GLY A 59 -0.17 9.14 9.10
CA GLY A 59 -0.26 10.60 9.20
C GLY A 59 0.44 11.37 8.08
N GLY A 60 0.54 10.78 6.89
CA GLY A 60 1.10 11.40 5.69
C GLY A 60 2.62 11.39 5.69
N LYS A 61 3.21 10.58 4.79
CA LYS A 61 4.66 10.53 4.54
C LYS A 61 4.91 10.37 3.06
N SER A 62 6.04 10.89 2.58
CA SER A 62 6.48 10.65 1.22
C SER A 62 6.88 9.18 1.02
N ILE A 63 6.86 8.73 -0.23
CA ILE A 63 7.32 7.38 -0.61
C ILE A 63 8.73 7.12 -0.09
N HIS A 64 9.65 8.08 -0.29
CA HIS A 64 11.04 7.95 0.12
C HIS A 64 11.19 7.78 1.64
N GLU A 65 10.47 8.57 2.43
CA GLU A 65 10.48 8.43 3.90
C GLU A 65 9.95 7.06 4.34
N LEU A 66 8.90 6.55 3.69
CA LEU A 66 8.35 5.23 3.99
C LEU A 66 9.33 4.11 3.65
N GLU A 67 9.96 4.16 2.47
CA GLU A 67 10.96 3.19 2.04
C GLU A 67 12.15 3.15 3.01
N GLN A 68 12.65 4.30 3.45
CA GLN A 68 13.76 4.39 4.40
C GLN A 68 13.38 3.94 5.81
N GLN A 69 12.31 4.52 6.38
CA GLN A 69 11.92 4.24 7.76
C GLN A 69 11.52 2.78 7.96
N TYR A 70 10.77 2.23 7.02
CA TYR A 70 10.22 0.89 7.15
C TYR A 70 11.00 -0.14 6.35
N ASN A 71 12.08 0.21 5.63
CA ASN A 71 12.89 -0.70 4.80
C ASN A 71 12.06 -1.52 3.80
N ILE A 72 11.14 -0.86 3.10
CA ILE A 72 10.22 -1.46 2.11
C ILE A 72 10.50 -0.88 0.72
N LYS A 73 9.92 -1.49 -0.32
CA LYS A 73 9.97 -0.99 -1.69
C LYS A 73 8.58 -0.54 -2.16
N LEU A 74 8.50 0.72 -2.57
CA LEU A 74 7.32 1.40 -3.12
C LEU A 74 7.66 2.15 -4.43
N THR A 75 8.88 1.96 -4.93
CA THR A 75 9.37 2.45 -6.21
C THR A 75 9.67 1.26 -7.13
N PHE A 76 9.05 1.24 -8.30
CA PHE A 76 9.20 0.16 -9.30
C PHE A 76 9.66 0.75 -10.63
N ASN A 77 10.71 0.17 -11.20
CA ASN A 77 11.38 0.69 -12.41
C ASN A 77 11.72 2.20 -12.32
N GLY A 78 12.12 2.67 -11.13
CA GLY A 78 12.43 4.10 -10.90
C GLY A 78 11.21 5.00 -10.69
N HIS A 79 9.98 4.44 -10.75
CA HIS A 79 8.74 5.18 -10.57
C HIS A 79 8.05 4.83 -9.24
N PRO A 80 7.80 5.82 -8.37
CA PRO A 80 6.98 5.64 -7.17
C PRO A 80 5.55 5.18 -7.51
N VAL A 81 4.93 4.37 -6.65
CA VAL A 81 3.56 3.84 -6.88
C VAL A 81 2.50 4.91 -7.12
N ASN A 82 2.64 6.11 -6.54
CA ASN A 82 1.72 7.23 -6.80
C ASN A 82 1.87 7.82 -8.21
N ILE A 83 3.08 7.80 -8.78
CA ILE A 83 3.31 8.21 -10.16
C ILE A 83 2.72 7.16 -11.12
N ILE A 84 2.92 5.87 -10.83
CA ILE A 84 2.34 4.77 -11.62
C ILE A 84 0.81 4.85 -11.63
N ARG A 85 0.18 4.94 -10.44
CA ARG A 85 -1.29 5.09 -10.33
C ARG A 85 -1.80 6.35 -11.02
N ALA A 86 -1.09 7.48 -10.91
CA ALA A 86 -1.51 8.71 -11.57
C ALA A 86 -1.51 8.58 -13.10
N ALA A 87 -0.51 7.91 -13.67
CA ALA A 87 -0.42 7.67 -15.11
C ALA A 87 -1.55 6.74 -15.62
N ILE A 88 -1.89 5.70 -14.86
CA ILE A 88 -2.99 4.77 -15.20
C ILE A 88 -4.34 5.48 -15.22
N LEU A 89 -4.65 6.29 -14.18
CA LEU A 89 -6.01 6.82 -13.99
C LEU A 89 -6.28 8.17 -14.64
N HIS A 90 -5.26 8.98 -14.87
CA HIS A 90 -5.43 10.34 -15.39
C HIS A 90 -4.80 10.55 -16.76
N GLY A 91 -4.22 9.50 -17.36
CA GLY A 91 -3.49 9.61 -18.61
C GLY A 91 -2.23 10.46 -18.49
N SER A 92 -1.46 10.50 -19.58
CA SER A 92 -0.10 11.06 -19.63
C SER A 92 -0.03 12.59 -19.67
N HIS A 93 -1.08 13.31 -19.26
CA HIS A 93 -1.23 14.77 -19.43
C HIS A 93 -0.09 15.62 -18.82
N LYS A 94 0.83 15.04 -18.05
CA LYS A 94 2.04 15.72 -17.52
C LYS A 94 3.39 14.98 -17.73
N LYS A 95 3.51 14.11 -18.76
CA LYS A 95 4.79 13.54 -19.27
C LYS A 95 5.72 12.76 -18.30
N LYS A 96 5.34 12.48 -17.05
CA LYS A 96 6.24 11.77 -16.11
C LYS A 96 6.34 10.25 -16.35
N LEU A 97 5.29 9.65 -16.91
CA LEU A 97 5.21 8.23 -17.24
C LEU A 97 4.06 8.05 -18.25
N LEU A 98 4.30 7.29 -19.32
CA LEU A 98 3.25 6.98 -20.31
C LEU A 98 2.30 5.92 -19.75
N ILE A 99 1.02 5.95 -20.18
CA ILE A 99 0.01 5.01 -19.70
C ILE A 99 0.40 3.55 -19.98
N ASP A 100 0.88 3.25 -21.19
CA ASP A 100 1.30 1.89 -21.56
C ASP A 100 2.47 1.39 -20.72
N GLU A 101 3.40 2.28 -20.36
CA GLU A 101 4.53 1.95 -19.50
C GLU A 101 4.07 1.74 -18.05
N ALA A 102 3.16 2.59 -17.56
CA ALA A 102 2.56 2.44 -16.24
C ALA A 102 1.79 1.12 -16.10
N ILE A 103 1.02 0.73 -17.12
CA ILE A 103 0.31 -0.55 -17.19
C ILE A 103 1.32 -1.70 -17.12
N LYS A 104 2.39 -1.67 -17.91
CA LYS A 104 3.44 -2.71 -17.87
C LYS A 104 4.11 -2.82 -16.50
N ILE A 105 4.40 -1.70 -15.85
CA ILE A 105 4.99 -1.70 -14.51
C ILE A 105 4.00 -2.26 -13.48
N ALA A 106 2.75 -1.81 -13.51
CA ALA A 106 1.70 -2.28 -12.60
C ALA A 106 1.44 -3.78 -12.78
N ASP A 107 1.26 -4.24 -14.01
CA ASP A 107 1.04 -5.65 -14.34
C ASP A 107 2.17 -6.54 -13.79
N LYS A 108 3.42 -6.13 -14.01
CA LYS A 108 4.61 -6.86 -13.55
C LYS A 108 4.79 -6.86 -12.03
N HIS A 109 4.43 -5.77 -11.35
CA HIS A 109 4.82 -5.53 -9.95
C HIS A 109 3.65 -5.49 -8.95
N ALA A 110 2.40 -5.71 -9.37
CA ALA A 110 1.23 -5.66 -8.49
C ALA A 110 1.37 -6.55 -7.24
N GLU A 111 1.81 -7.79 -7.42
CA GLU A 111 2.03 -8.75 -6.33
C GLU A 111 3.16 -8.30 -5.39
N GLU A 112 4.25 -7.78 -5.94
CA GLU A 112 5.38 -7.25 -5.16
C GLU A 112 4.95 -6.04 -4.34
N PHE A 113 4.12 -5.16 -4.92
CA PHE A 113 3.56 -4.01 -4.21
C PHE A 113 2.64 -4.44 -3.06
N GLY A 114 1.72 -5.39 -3.29
CA GLY A 114 0.85 -5.93 -2.25
C GLY A 114 1.63 -6.49 -1.05
N LYS A 115 2.71 -7.24 -1.31
CA LYS A 115 3.60 -7.77 -0.26
C LYS A 115 4.33 -6.67 0.50
N ASN A 116 4.85 -5.65 -0.19
CA ASN A 116 5.50 -4.51 0.46
C ASN A 116 4.53 -3.69 1.31
N LEU A 117 3.29 -3.51 0.87
CA LEU A 117 2.25 -2.85 1.65
C LEU A 117 1.87 -3.66 2.91
N TRP A 118 1.78 -4.98 2.80
CA TRP A 118 1.57 -5.82 3.98
C TRP A 118 2.72 -5.68 4.98
N LEU A 119 3.96 -5.72 4.49
CA LEU A 119 5.16 -5.55 5.30
C LEU A 119 5.19 -4.18 5.99
N LEU A 120 4.78 -3.12 5.29
CA LEU A 120 4.62 -1.78 5.85
C LEU A 120 3.65 -1.78 7.04
N ILE A 121 2.46 -2.40 6.88
CA ILE A 121 1.46 -2.49 7.95
C ILE A 121 2.03 -3.26 9.15
N GLN A 122 2.67 -4.41 8.92
CA GLN A 122 3.27 -5.22 9.98
C GLN A 122 4.35 -4.47 10.76
N ARG A 123 5.22 -3.74 10.06
CA ARG A 123 6.32 -2.98 10.66
C ARG A 123 5.79 -1.77 11.43
N TYR A 124 4.81 -1.05 10.90
CA TYR A 124 4.13 0.03 11.62
C TYR A 124 3.54 -0.45 12.95
N LEU A 125 2.78 -1.56 12.93
CA LEU A 125 2.17 -2.11 14.15
C LEU A 125 3.21 -2.57 15.17
N SER A 126 4.39 -3.00 14.73
CA SER A 126 5.46 -3.49 15.62
C SER A 126 6.39 -2.39 16.14
N GLN A 127 6.47 -1.25 15.45
CA GLN A 127 7.21 -0.08 15.94
C GLN A 127 6.38 0.78 16.89
N THR A 128 5.04 0.69 16.80
CA THR A 128 4.13 1.51 17.62
C THR A 128 3.83 0.85 18.97
N TYR A 129 3.84 -0.49 19.06
CA TYR A 129 3.49 -1.27 20.27
C TYR A 129 4.17 -2.63 20.32
#